data_AF-A0A533Y7X8-F1
#
_entry.id   AF-A0A533Y7X8-F1
#
_cell.length_a   1.000
_cell.length_b   1.000
_cell.length_c   1.000
_cell.angle_alpha   90.00
_cell.angle_beta   90.00
_cell.angle_gamma   90.00
#
_symmetry.space_group_name_H-M   'P 1'
#
loop_
_entity.id
_entity.type
_entity.pdbx_description
1 polymer ?
#
loop_
_entity_poly.entity_id
_entity_poly.type
_entity_poly.pdbx_seq_one_letter_code
_entity_poly.pdbx_strand_id
1 'polypeptide(L)'
;MHEIRATKVVVQPWLGEHQVYGIFMVPDRYKHSKNYTVAMAVRGLDRRFAVGERVDKQYVVDDVLAGPGHYLLRIYVPTRVALWFLVNGLFGDLRRPCNWTLVFVEGTP
;
A
#
# COMPACT_ATOMS: atom_id res chain seq x y z
N MET A 1 -7.09 15.95 0.45
CA MET A 1 -6.27 14.79 0.08
C MET A 1 -5.48 14.37 1.31
N HIS A 2 -5.55 13.10 1.72
CA HIS A 2 -4.82 12.60 2.89
C HIS A 2 -3.83 11.53 2.45
N GLU A 3 -2.61 11.60 3.01
CA GLU A 3 -1.52 10.69 2.69
C GLU A 3 -1.10 9.89 3.92
N ILE A 4 -0.95 8.58 3.74
CA ILE A 4 -0.53 7.65 4.79
C ILE A 4 0.68 6.88 4.27
N ARG A 5 1.77 6.90 5.03
CA ARG A 5 2.98 6.14 4.68
C ARG A 5 2.84 4.67 5.06
N ALA A 6 3.54 3.79 4.35
CA ALA A 6 3.58 2.38 4.74
C ALA A 6 4.27 2.22 6.09
N THR A 7 3.69 1.37 6.94
CA THR A 7 4.27 0.93 8.21
C THR A 7 5.35 -0.13 7.97
N LYS A 8 5.10 -1.05 7.03
CA LYS A 8 6.00 -2.13 6.64
C LYS A 8 5.85 -2.40 5.15
N VAL A 9 6.90 -2.86 4.52
CA VAL A 9 6.86 -3.31 3.12
C VAL A 9 7.59 -4.64 3.02
N VAL A 10 7.03 -5.55 2.24
CA VAL A 10 7.64 -6.83 1.89
C VAL A 10 7.88 -6.85 0.39
N VAL A 11 9.12 -7.13 -0.01
CA VAL A 11 9.55 -7.13 -1.42
C VAL A 11 10.36 -8.39 -1.71
N GLN A 12 9.65 -9.48 -1.99
CA GLN A 12 10.23 -10.79 -2.29
C GLN A 12 9.56 -11.39 -3.55
N PRO A 13 9.86 -10.89 -4.76
CA PRO A 13 9.16 -11.31 -5.96
C PRO A 13 9.52 -12.72 -6.47
N TRP A 14 10.49 -13.40 -5.84
CA TRP A 14 11.02 -14.71 -6.27
C TRP A 14 10.68 -15.87 -5.32
N LEU A 15 9.91 -15.64 -4.25
CA LEU A 15 9.61 -16.67 -3.23
C LEU A 15 8.38 -17.55 -3.55
N GLY A 16 8.02 -17.70 -4.83
CA GLY A 16 6.81 -18.42 -5.25
C GLY A 16 5.60 -17.50 -5.42
N GLU A 17 4.59 -17.61 -4.56
CA GLU A 17 3.41 -16.73 -4.59
C GLU A 17 3.82 -15.27 -4.41
N HIS A 18 3.10 -14.34 -5.03
CA HIS A 18 3.54 -12.95 -5.19
C HIS A 18 3.62 -12.17 -3.85
N GLN A 19 4.83 -12.03 -3.29
CA GLN A 19 5.09 -11.35 -2.00
C GLN A 19 5.68 -9.94 -2.21
N VAL A 20 4.98 -9.07 -2.94
CA VAL A 20 5.32 -7.64 -3.02
C VAL A 20 4.14 -6.77 -2.62
N TYR A 21 4.16 -6.25 -1.39
CA TYR A 21 3.08 -5.45 -0.83
C TYR A 21 3.56 -4.49 0.27
N GLY A 22 2.80 -3.43 0.46
CA GLY A 22 2.91 -2.52 1.61
C GLY A 22 1.79 -2.75 2.61
N ILE A 23 2.10 -2.61 3.90
CA ILE A 23 1.15 -2.59 5.00
C ILE A 23 0.99 -1.14 5.47
N PHE A 24 -0.24 -0.66 5.54
CA PHE A 24 -0.58 0.72 5.92
C PHE A 24 -1.50 0.72 7.13
N MET A 25 -1.17 1.51 8.13
CA MET A 25 -2.04 1.76 9.28
C MET A 25 -2.97 2.93 8.98
N VAL A 26 -4.26 2.63 8.83
CA VAL A 26 -5.27 3.59 8.40
C VAL A 26 -6.25 3.87 9.54
N PRO A 27 -6.54 5.15 9.84
CA PRO A 27 -7.55 5.50 10.84
C PRO A 27 -8.95 5.01 10.45
N ASP A 28 -9.73 4.54 11.42
CA ASP A 28 -11.08 3.99 11.21
C ASP A 28 -12.07 4.98 10.57
N ARG A 29 -11.80 6.29 10.64
CA ARG A 29 -12.61 7.31 9.94
C ARG A 29 -12.73 7.08 8.43
N TYR A 30 -11.75 6.42 7.82
CA TYR A 30 -11.77 6.08 6.39
C TYR A 30 -12.44 4.74 6.08
N LYS A 31 -12.84 3.98 7.11
CA LYS A 31 -13.36 2.61 6.96
C LYS A 31 -14.72 2.55 6.25
N HIS A 32 -15.57 3.55 6.44
CA HIS A 32 -16.98 3.52 6.01
C HIS A 32 -17.37 4.64 5.03
N SER A 33 -16.45 5.55 4.70
CA SER A 33 -16.77 6.61 3.77
C SER A 33 -16.63 6.10 2.33
N LYS A 34 -17.79 5.87 1.70
CA LYS A 34 -17.91 5.55 0.27
C LYS A 34 -17.45 6.70 -0.63
N ASN A 35 -17.16 7.86 -0.05
CA ASN A 35 -16.74 9.04 -0.77
C ASN A 35 -15.22 9.10 -0.96
N TYR A 36 -14.43 8.13 -0.48
CA TYR A 36 -12.99 8.15 -0.71
C TYR A 36 -12.56 7.17 -1.80
N THR A 37 -11.87 7.70 -2.81
CA THR A 37 -11.07 6.90 -3.72
C THR A 37 -9.68 6.70 -3.12
N VAL A 38 -9.26 5.43 -3.03
CA VAL A 38 -7.96 5.06 -2.46
C VAL A 38 -7.00 4.70 -3.58
N ALA A 39 -5.84 5.36 -3.60
CA ALA A 39 -4.81 5.14 -4.58
C ALA A 39 -3.44 4.98 -3.89
N MET A 40 -2.65 4.01 -4.31
CA MET A 40 -1.30 3.79 -3.80
C MET A 40 -0.28 4.35 -4.78
N ALA A 41 0.76 5.01 -4.27
CA ALA A 41 1.91 5.49 -5.02
C ALA A 41 3.21 4.90 -4.45
N VAL A 42 4.13 4.48 -5.33
CA VAL A 42 5.53 4.21 -4.97
C VAL A 42 6.39 5.28 -5.62
N ARG A 43 7.26 5.92 -4.84
CA ARG A 43 8.26 6.86 -5.37
C ARG A 43 9.10 6.18 -6.45
N GLY A 44 9.26 6.84 -7.59
CA GLY A 44 9.93 6.27 -8.78
C GLY A 44 8.96 5.61 -9.77
N LEU A 45 7.65 5.62 -9.48
CA LEU A 45 6.62 5.22 -10.42
C LEU A 45 5.58 6.35 -10.58
N ASP A 46 5.40 6.84 -11.80
CA ASP A 46 4.41 7.89 -12.09
C ASP A 46 2.96 7.39 -12.04
N ARG A 47 2.77 6.08 -12.04
CA ARG A 47 1.44 5.44 -11.99
C ARG A 47 1.00 5.21 -10.56
N ARG A 48 -0.19 5.72 -10.22
CA ARG A 48 -0.92 5.34 -9.01
C ARG A 48 -1.70 4.07 -9.28
N PHE A 49 -1.74 3.16 -8.29
CA PHE A 49 -2.56 1.96 -8.36
C PHE A 49 -3.86 2.18 -7.62
N ALA A 50 -4.98 2.01 -8.31
CA ALA A 50 -6.28 1.99 -7.65
C ALA A 50 -6.32 0.79 -6.69
N VAL A 51 -6.64 1.07 -5.43
CA VAL A 51 -6.78 0.05 -4.40
C VAL A 51 -8.24 -0.38 -4.43
N GLY A 52 -8.51 -1.60 -4.89
CA GLY A 52 -9.87 -2.12 -5.00
C GLY A 52 -10.58 -2.17 -3.64
N GLU A 53 -11.91 -2.09 -3.63
CA GLU A 53 -12.72 -2.12 -2.39
C GLU A 53 -12.55 -3.40 -1.56
N ARG A 54 -12.04 -4.49 -2.17
CA ARG A 54 -11.85 -5.81 -1.56
C ARG A 54 -10.52 -5.96 -0.79
N VAL A 55 -9.85 -4.87 -0.42
CA VAL A 55 -8.69 -5.03 0.46
C VAL A 55 -9.17 -5.42 1.85
N ASP A 56 -8.74 -6.60 2.29
CA ASP A 56 -9.07 -7.12 3.61
C ASP A 56 -8.57 -6.15 4.68
N LYS A 57 -9.53 -5.58 5.41
CA LYS A 57 -9.28 -4.71 6.56
C LYS A 57 -8.97 -5.62 7.74
N GLN A 58 -7.72 -5.68 8.14
CA GLN A 58 -7.25 -6.60 9.18
C GLN A 58 -6.74 -5.81 10.38
N TYR A 59 -6.86 -6.38 11.58
CA TYR A 59 -6.30 -5.79 12.79
C TYR A 59 -4.88 -6.31 13.08
N VAL A 60 -4.47 -7.39 12.42
CA VAL A 60 -3.14 -7.98 12.47
C VAL A 60 -2.72 -8.41 11.06
N VAL A 61 -1.54 -7.98 10.60
CA VAL A 61 -0.96 -8.40 9.30
C VAL A 61 0.55 -8.57 9.47
N ASP A 62 1.09 -9.76 9.21
CA ASP A 62 2.53 -10.07 9.29
C ASP A 62 3.23 -9.48 10.54
N ASP A 63 2.69 -9.79 11.71
CA ASP A 63 3.14 -9.34 13.04
C ASP A 63 2.99 -7.84 13.33
N VAL A 64 2.36 -7.08 12.43
CA VAL A 64 1.96 -5.69 12.70
C VAL A 64 0.60 -5.71 13.36
N LEU A 65 0.50 -5.14 14.58
CA LEU A 65 -0.75 -4.90 15.27
C LEU A 65 -1.29 -3.51 14.91
N ALA A 66 -2.58 -3.41 14.61
CA ALA A 66 -3.23 -2.12 14.46
C ALA A 66 -3.25 -1.36 15.80
N GLY A 67 -2.89 -0.08 15.78
CA GLY A 67 -3.11 0.80 16.93
C GLY A 67 -4.61 1.00 17.21
N PRO A 68 -4.98 1.48 18.40
CA PRO A 68 -6.37 1.79 18.73
C PRO A 68 -6.96 2.80 17.73
N GLY A 69 -8.19 2.54 17.25
CA GLY A 69 -8.87 3.38 16.25
C GLY A 69 -8.30 3.31 14.83
N HIS A 70 -7.47 2.30 14.54
CA HIS A 70 -6.88 2.06 13.23
C HIS A 70 -7.14 0.62 12.77
N TYR A 71 -7.05 0.42 11.46
CA TYR A 71 -7.00 -0.89 10.82
C TYR A 71 -5.80 -0.95 9.88
N LEU A 72 -5.39 -2.16 9.51
CA LEU A 72 -4.30 -2.39 8.57
C LEU A 72 -4.86 -2.70 7.19
N LEU A 73 -4.21 -2.14 6.17
CA LEU A 73 -4.42 -2.48 4.76
C LEU A 73 -3.15 -3.09 4.20
N ARG A 74 -3.29 -4.25 3.56
CA ARG A 74 -2.24 -4.90 2.77
C ARG A 74 -2.48 -4.65 1.29
N ILE A 75 -1.58 -3.94 0.62
CA ILE A 75 -1.76 -3.55 -0.77
C ILE A 75 -0.62 -4.09 -1.61
N TYR A 76 -0.97 -4.93 -2.59
CA TYR A 76 -0.01 -5.57 -3.47
C TYR A 76 0.33 -4.70 -4.68
N VAL A 77 1.61 -4.70 -5.05
CA VAL A 77 2.10 -4.13 -6.31
C VAL A 77 2.35 -5.27 -7.29
N PRO A 78 1.88 -5.23 -8.55
CA PRO A 78 2.08 -6.32 -9.50
C PRO A 78 3.55 -6.75 -9.65
N THR A 79 3.81 -8.05 -9.77
CA THR A 79 5.19 -8.60 -9.91
C THR A 79 5.96 -7.94 -11.04
N ARG A 80 5.30 -7.66 -12.17
CA ARG A 80 5.90 -6.96 -13.32
C ARG A 80 6.46 -5.58 -12.96
N VAL A 81 5.83 -4.87 -12.02
CA VAL A 81 6.30 -3.56 -11.55
C VAL A 81 7.53 -3.77 -10.69
N ALA A 82 7.51 -4.73 -9.76
CA ALA A 82 8.67 -5.05 -8.93
C ALA A 82 9.89 -5.47 -9.77
N LEU A 83 9.68 -6.25 -10.84
CA LEU A 83 10.72 -6.63 -11.79
C LEU A 83 11.22 -5.42 -12.60
N TRP A 84 10.33 -4.51 -13.02
CA TRP A 84 10.74 -3.28 -13.68
C TRP A 84 11.63 -2.40 -12.78
N PHE A 85 11.28 -2.25 -11.49
CA PHE A 85 12.14 -1.57 -10.52
C PHE A 85 13.50 -2.26 -10.37
N LEU A 86 13.56 -3.59 -10.44
CA LEU A 86 14.81 -4.34 -10.41
C LEU A 86 15.70 -4.04 -11.62
N VAL A 87 15.15 -4.13 -12.83
CA VAL A 87 15.89 -3.91 -14.08
C VAL A 87 16.41 -2.46 -14.18
N ASN A 88 15.70 -1.48 -13.64
CA ASN A 88 16.10 -0.08 -13.65
C ASN A 88 17.01 0.32 -12.48
N GLY A 89 17.45 -0.62 -11.63
CA GLY A 89 18.29 -0.32 -10.46
C GLY A 89 17.58 0.41 -9.32
N LEU A 90 16.25 0.54 -9.38
CA LEU A 90 15.41 1.21 -8.38
C LEU A 90 14.89 0.25 -7.30
N PHE A 91 15.30 -1.01 -7.31
CA PHE A 91 14.77 -2.02 -6.38
C PHE A 91 14.94 -1.65 -4.89
N GLY A 92 16.00 -0.91 -4.56
CA GLY A 92 16.23 -0.38 -3.22
C GLY A 92 15.14 0.59 -2.78
N ASP A 93 14.55 1.36 -3.70
CA ASP A 93 13.46 2.28 -3.40
C ASP A 93 12.17 1.54 -3.06
N LEU A 94 11.91 0.42 -3.73
CA LEU A 94 10.75 -0.42 -3.45
C LEU A 94 10.81 -1.02 -2.03
N ARG A 95 12.01 -1.26 -1.50
CA ARG A 95 12.21 -1.82 -0.14
C ARG A 95 12.05 -0.81 0.99
N ARG A 96 11.93 0.50 0.71
CA ARG A 96 11.84 1.55 1.73
C ARG A 96 10.38 1.91 2.01
N PRO A 97 9.85 1.69 3.22
CA PRO A 97 8.45 2.04 3.54
C PRO A 97 8.11 3.52 3.31
N CYS A 98 9.07 4.43 3.52
CA CYS A 98 8.88 5.86 3.28
C CYS A 98 8.59 6.23 1.81
N ASN A 99 8.92 5.34 0.88
CA ASN A 99 8.66 5.54 -0.56
C ASN A 99 7.24 5.10 -0.97
N TRP A 100 6.49 4.47 -0.06
CA TRP A 100 5.14 3.99 -0.30
C TRP A 100 4.13 4.92 0.37
N THR A 101 3.18 5.41 -0.40
CA THR A 101 2.16 6.34 0.09
C THR A 101 0.78 5.90 -0.37
N LEU A 102 -0.13 5.81 0.57
CA LEU A 102 -1.54 5.59 0.35
C LEU A 102 -2.27 6.93 0.38
N VAL A 103 -2.92 7.27 -0.72
CA VAL A 103 -3.60 8.54 -0.94
C VAL A 103 -5.11 8.31 -0.89
N PHE A 104 -5.78 9.05 -0.02
CA PHE A 104 -7.23 9.15 0.05
C PHE A 104 -7.66 10.46 -0.62
N VAL A 105 -8.39 10.33 -1.72
CA VAL A 105 -9.01 11.45 -2.44
C VAL A 105 -10.50 11.41 -2.15
N GLU A 106 -11.02 12.51 -1.62
CA GLU A 106 -12.46 12.70 -1.43
C GLU A 106 -13.07 12.92 -2.81
N GLY A 107 -13.97 12.04 -3.22
CA GLY A 107 -14.86 12.24 -4.34
C GLY A 107 -15.84 13.35 -3.95
N THR A 108 -15.88 14.40 -4.77
CA THR A 108 -16.95 15.39 -4.71
C THR A 108 -18.29 14.69 -4.98
N PRO A 109 -19.34 14.98 -4.20
CA PRO A 109 -20.67 14.40 -4.40
C PRO A 109 -21.28 14.75 -5.76
#